data_AF-A0A6C2D5V8-F1
#
_entry.id   AF-A0A6C2D5V8-F1
#
_cell.length_a   1.000
_cell.length_b   1.000
_cell.length_c   1.000
_cell.angle_alpha   90.00
_cell.angle_beta   90.00
_cell.angle_gamma   90.00
#
_symmetry.space_group_name_H-M   'P 1'
#
loop_
_entity.id
_entity.type
_entity.pdbx_description
1 polymer ?
#
loop_
_entity_poly.entity_id
_entity_poly.type
_entity_poly.pdbx_seq_one_letter_code
_entity_poly.pdbx_strand_id
1 'polypeptide(L)'
;MKVPAAIFALLLMAFNASASEEGKSWLSAPAGMNEESGTPIPTEDSCEVPASKLTNALSQLAEKTLIALDPTTVKSLVGECIKIAANKTPYLVRAVYGHRGTGHYFVRRVGDDLLVAHGSLGRYTTYSKSALVVNLSFAPKSEFIMVVIDQ
;
A
#
# COMPACT_ATOMS: atom_id res chain seq x y z
N MET A 1 50.92 -35.54 -14.50
CA MET A 1 50.08 -34.82 -15.47
C MET A 1 48.70 -34.62 -14.85
N LYS A 2 48.27 -33.36 -14.71
CA LYS A 2 46.89 -32.77 -14.69
C LYS A 2 45.72 -33.77 -14.48
N VAL A 3 44.76 -33.61 -13.56
CA VAL A 3 43.88 -32.46 -13.26
C VAL A 3 43.22 -32.72 -11.87
N PRO A 4 43.11 -31.77 -10.92
CA PRO A 4 42.16 -31.92 -9.82
C PRO A 4 40.75 -31.53 -10.31
N ALA A 5 39.82 -32.48 -10.24
CA ALA A 5 38.43 -32.30 -10.62
C ALA A 5 37.80 -31.19 -9.76
N ALA A 6 37.32 -30.16 -10.44
CA ALA A 6 36.72 -28.97 -9.86
C ALA A 6 35.45 -29.33 -9.07
N ILE A 7 35.41 -28.82 -7.83
CA ILE A 7 34.22 -28.78 -6.97
C ILE A 7 33.24 -27.79 -7.63
N PHE A 8 32.26 -28.31 -8.36
CA PHE A 8 31.14 -27.53 -8.85
C PHE A 8 30.05 -27.53 -7.77
N ALA A 9 30.21 -26.67 -6.77
CA ALA A 9 29.16 -26.39 -5.79
C ALA A 9 28.04 -25.61 -6.50
N LEU A 10 27.06 -26.35 -7.03
CA LEU A 10 25.84 -25.82 -7.62
C LEU A 10 24.98 -25.25 -6.47
N LEU A 11 25.18 -23.97 -6.15
CA LEU A 11 24.30 -23.23 -5.25
C LEU A 11 22.94 -23.06 -5.95
N LEU A 12 22.04 -24.02 -5.76
CA LEU A 12 20.61 -23.82 -6.00
C LEU A 12 20.13 -22.78 -4.98
N MET A 13 20.16 -21.51 -5.35
CA MET A 13 19.31 -20.51 -4.73
C MET A 13 17.86 -20.92 -5.02
N ALA A 14 17.27 -21.69 -4.11
CA ALA A 14 15.84 -21.83 -4.05
C ALA A 14 15.26 -20.42 -3.82
N PHE A 15 14.78 -19.80 -4.90
CA PHE A 15 13.82 -18.72 -4.80
C PHE A 15 12.58 -19.33 -4.13
N ASN A 16 12.55 -19.30 -2.80
CA ASN A 16 11.31 -19.47 -2.05
C ASN A 16 10.43 -18.27 -2.42
N ALA A 17 9.67 -18.41 -3.49
CA ALA A 17 8.44 -17.66 -3.70
C ALA A 17 7.49 -18.09 -2.57
N SER A 18 7.74 -17.60 -1.36
CA SER A 18 6.71 -17.53 -0.34
C SER A 18 5.60 -16.73 -0.97
N ALA A 19 4.47 -17.37 -1.25
CA ALA A 19 3.26 -16.67 -1.68
C ALA A 19 3.12 -15.46 -0.76
N SER A 20 3.16 -14.24 -1.32
CA SER A 20 3.48 -13.07 -0.49
C SER A 20 2.33 -12.81 0.49
N GLU A 21 2.58 -13.17 1.73
CA GLU A 21 1.78 -12.84 2.91
C GLU A 21 2.33 -11.60 3.61
N GLU A 22 3.28 -10.91 2.96
CA GLU A 22 3.95 -9.74 3.50
C GLU A 22 2.94 -8.63 3.89
N GLY A 23 1.86 -8.50 3.11
CA GLY A 23 0.81 -7.52 3.34
C GLY A 23 -0.06 -7.83 4.56
N LYS A 24 -0.15 -9.09 5.01
CA LYS A 24 -0.96 -9.44 6.19
C LYS A 24 -0.53 -8.68 7.43
N SER A 25 0.77 -8.44 7.59
CA SER A 25 1.33 -7.69 8.72
C SER A 25 0.88 -6.23 8.80
N TRP A 26 0.32 -5.69 7.70
CA TRP A 26 -0.21 -4.32 7.65
C TRP A 26 -1.72 -4.27 7.89
N LEU A 27 -2.43 -5.40 7.83
CA LEU A 27 -3.86 -5.42 8.14
C LEU A 27 -4.07 -5.09 9.62
N SER A 28 -4.94 -4.12 9.89
CA SER A 28 -5.09 -3.54 11.22
C SER A 28 -6.50 -3.12 11.59
N ALA A 29 -7.48 -3.28 10.68
CA ALA A 29 -8.86 -2.93 10.96
C ALA A 29 -9.42 -3.75 12.15
N PRO A 30 -10.03 -3.11 13.17
CA PRO A 30 -10.59 -3.79 14.31
C PRO A 30 -11.82 -4.62 13.93
N ALA A 31 -12.17 -5.59 14.78
CA ALA A 31 -13.37 -6.39 14.60
C ALA A 31 -14.63 -5.50 14.52
N GLY A 32 -15.51 -5.77 13.55
CA GLY A 32 -16.73 -5.00 13.30
C GLY A 32 -16.56 -3.79 12.39
N MET A 33 -15.32 -3.43 12.01
CA MET A 33 -15.07 -2.44 10.97
C MET A 33 -15.27 -3.05 9.57
N ASN A 34 -15.86 -2.28 8.66
CA ASN A 34 -16.04 -2.62 7.25
C ASN A 34 -15.57 -1.47 6.35
N GLU A 35 -15.56 -1.70 5.04
CA GLU A 35 -15.15 -0.75 4.00
C GLU A 35 -16.00 0.52 3.94
N GLU A 36 -17.19 0.50 4.55
CA GLU A 36 -18.10 1.65 4.65
C GLU A 36 -17.88 2.48 5.92
N SER A 37 -17.05 2.01 6.84
CA SER A 37 -16.84 2.66 8.13
C SER A 37 -16.18 4.03 7.96
N GLY A 38 -16.87 5.08 8.44
CA GLY A 38 -16.39 6.46 8.40
C GLY A 38 -16.86 7.27 7.19
N THR A 39 -16.36 8.49 7.10
CA THR A 39 -16.72 9.44 6.03
C THR A 39 -15.83 9.22 4.81
N PRO A 40 -16.38 9.07 3.60
CA PRO A 40 -15.57 8.85 2.40
C PRO A 40 -14.67 10.05 2.10
N ILE A 41 -13.44 9.74 1.71
CA ILE A 41 -12.54 10.70 1.06
C ILE A 41 -12.78 10.59 -0.44
N PRO A 42 -12.95 11.72 -1.16
CA PRO A 42 -13.17 11.70 -2.60
C PRO A 42 -12.06 10.94 -3.33
N THR A 43 -12.43 10.14 -4.34
CA THR A 43 -11.47 9.31 -5.07
C THR A 43 -10.36 10.12 -5.74
N GLU A 44 -10.68 11.33 -6.19
CA GLU A 44 -9.75 12.29 -6.79
C GLU A 44 -8.72 12.85 -5.80
N ASP A 45 -8.92 12.66 -4.50
CA ASP A 45 -7.96 12.97 -3.45
C ASP A 45 -7.06 11.78 -3.12
N SER A 46 -7.09 10.71 -3.91
CA SER A 46 -6.24 9.55 -3.72
C SER A 46 -5.62 9.11 -5.04
N CYS A 47 -4.37 8.65 -4.98
CA CYS A 47 -3.73 8.00 -6.11
C CYS A 47 -2.83 6.87 -5.63
N GLU A 48 -2.88 5.73 -6.32
CA GLU A 48 -1.96 4.63 -6.07
C GLU A 48 -0.55 4.96 -6.54
N VAL A 49 0.44 4.59 -5.72
CA VAL A 49 1.85 4.69 -6.10
C VAL A 49 2.13 3.64 -7.19
N PRO A 50 2.57 4.05 -8.39
CA PRO A 50 2.80 3.12 -9.49
C PRO A 50 3.93 2.12 -9.15
N ALA A 51 3.86 0.92 -9.71
CA ALA A 51 4.80 -0.17 -9.44
C ALA A 51 6.29 0.23 -9.60
N SER A 52 6.61 1.12 -10.55
CA SER A 52 7.98 1.62 -10.79
C SER A 52 8.51 2.51 -9.66
N LYS A 53 7.64 3.02 -8.78
CA LYS A 53 7.98 3.85 -7.61
C LYS A 53 7.70 3.16 -6.28
N LEU A 54 6.98 2.04 -6.31
CA LEU A 54 6.47 1.38 -5.12
C LEU A 54 7.58 0.95 -4.15
N THR A 55 8.69 0.39 -4.63
CA THR A 55 9.80 -0.02 -3.76
C THR A 55 10.35 1.14 -2.90
N ASN A 56 10.45 2.34 -3.46
CA ASN A 56 10.89 3.53 -2.71
C ASN A 56 9.84 3.95 -1.68
N ALA A 57 8.56 3.99 -2.06
CA ALA A 57 7.47 4.30 -1.15
C ALA A 57 7.42 3.31 0.04
N LEU A 58 7.54 2.00 -0.23
CA LEU A 58 7.53 0.97 0.79
C LEU A 58 8.74 1.08 1.75
N SER A 59 9.91 1.49 1.25
CA SER A 59 11.08 1.74 2.10
C SER A 59 10.82 2.88 3.10
N GLN A 60 10.15 3.94 2.67
CA GLN A 60 9.78 5.05 3.56
C GLN A 60 8.72 4.60 4.57
N LEU A 61 7.74 3.82 4.11
CA LEU A 61 6.65 3.29 4.92
C LEU A 61 7.06 2.17 5.89
N ALA A 62 8.28 1.64 5.79
CA ALA A 62 8.80 0.65 6.72
C ALA A 62 8.98 1.25 8.13
N GLU A 63 9.38 2.53 8.20
CA GLU A 63 9.68 3.23 9.46
C GLU A 63 8.47 3.97 10.03
N LYS A 64 7.60 4.50 9.17
CA LYS A 64 6.43 5.31 9.53
C LYS A 64 5.21 4.87 8.75
N THR A 65 4.06 4.77 9.40
CA THR A 65 2.78 4.38 8.77
C THR A 65 2.20 5.49 7.90
N LEU A 66 2.32 6.73 8.38
CA LEU A 66 1.77 7.92 7.75
C LEU A 66 2.87 8.98 7.62
N ILE A 67 3.09 9.49 6.41
CA ILE A 67 4.14 10.47 6.14
C ILE A 67 3.53 11.65 5.39
N ALA A 68 3.49 12.81 6.03
CA ALA A 68 3.14 14.06 5.34
C ALA A 68 4.20 14.36 4.27
N LEU A 69 3.75 14.69 3.06
CA LEU A 69 4.60 14.93 1.92
C LEU A 69 4.63 16.42 1.55
N ASP A 70 5.74 16.85 0.99
CA ASP A 70 5.79 18.12 0.25
C ASP A 70 5.36 17.89 -1.23
N PRO A 71 4.97 18.95 -1.95
CA PRO A 71 4.53 18.84 -3.35
C PRO A 71 5.57 18.22 -4.31
N THR A 72 6.87 18.41 -4.06
CA THR A 72 7.94 17.82 -4.89
C THR A 72 7.96 16.32 -4.72
N THR A 73 7.84 15.84 -3.48
CA THR A 73 7.80 14.40 -3.20
C THR A 73 6.55 13.75 -3.81
N VAL A 74 5.38 14.39 -3.71
CA VAL A 74 4.15 13.94 -4.39
C VAL A 74 4.38 13.77 -5.89
N LYS A 75 4.92 14.79 -6.56
CA LYS A 75 5.18 14.74 -8.00
C LYS A 75 6.15 13.62 -8.37
N SER A 76 7.15 13.34 -7.54
CA SER A 76 8.11 12.26 -7.78
C SER A 76 7.54 10.85 -7.63
N LEU A 77 6.53 10.69 -6.76
CA LEU A 77 5.88 9.41 -6.46
C LEU A 77 4.74 9.11 -7.43
N VAL A 78 3.84 10.06 -7.67
CA VAL A 78 2.58 9.85 -8.40
C VAL A 78 2.38 10.77 -9.61
N GLY A 79 3.34 11.64 -9.91
CA GLY A 79 3.26 12.54 -11.07
C GLY A 79 2.05 13.47 -10.98
N GLU A 80 1.25 13.50 -12.05
CA GLU A 80 0.05 14.35 -12.18
C GLU A 80 -1.26 13.61 -11.85
N CYS A 81 -1.16 12.40 -11.28
CA CYS A 81 -2.32 11.57 -10.95
C CYS A 81 -3.27 12.23 -9.92
N ILE A 82 -2.72 13.09 -9.07
CA ILE A 82 -3.45 13.79 -8.02
C ILE A 82 -3.08 15.27 -8.02
N LYS A 83 -4.06 16.16 -7.78
CA LYS A 83 -3.84 17.60 -7.62
C LYS A 83 -4.01 17.98 -6.15
N ILE A 84 -2.99 18.59 -5.56
CA ILE A 84 -3.02 19.03 -4.16
C ILE A 84 -3.87 20.31 -4.08
N ALA A 85 -5.02 20.22 -3.40
CA ALA A 85 -5.84 21.38 -3.11
C ALA A 85 -5.17 22.27 -2.05
N ALA A 86 -5.37 23.59 -2.11
CA ALA A 86 -4.69 24.56 -1.25
C ALA A 86 -4.93 24.36 0.26
N ASN A 87 -6.03 23.71 0.64
CA ASN A 87 -6.40 23.43 2.04
C ASN A 87 -6.17 21.96 2.44
N LYS A 88 -5.40 21.19 1.66
CA LYS A 88 -5.13 19.78 1.96
C LYS A 88 -3.63 19.53 2.03
N THR A 89 -3.28 18.59 2.90
CA THR A 89 -1.92 18.07 3.02
C THR A 89 -1.87 16.68 2.40
N PRO A 90 -0.94 16.39 1.48
CA PRO A 90 -0.76 15.05 0.94
C PRO A 90 -0.03 14.16 1.95
N TYR A 91 -0.48 12.92 2.08
CA TYR A 91 0.16 11.89 2.90
C TYR A 91 0.48 10.65 2.07
N LEU A 92 1.67 10.10 2.26
CA LEU A 92 1.98 8.72 1.86
C LEU A 92 1.47 7.78 2.95
N VAL A 93 0.64 6.81 2.54
CA VAL A 93 -0.03 5.87 3.46
C VAL A 93 0.16 4.44 3.00
N ARG A 94 0.13 3.50 3.95
CA ARG A 94 0.23 2.07 3.61
C ARG A 94 -1.08 1.60 3.00
N ALA A 95 -0.96 0.66 2.07
CA ALA A 95 -2.11 -0.03 1.50
C ALA A 95 -1.80 -1.51 1.32
N VAL A 96 -2.84 -2.32 1.24
CA VAL A 96 -2.73 -3.75 0.96
C VAL A 96 -3.79 -4.11 -0.07
N TYR A 97 -3.43 -4.93 -1.05
CA TYR A 97 -4.39 -5.47 -2.01
C TYR A 97 -4.44 -7.00 -1.99
N GLY A 98 -5.59 -7.51 -2.42
CA GLY A 98 -5.82 -8.91 -2.76
C GLY A 98 -5.90 -9.10 -4.28
N HIS A 99 -6.05 -10.35 -4.70
CA HIS A 99 -6.37 -10.77 -6.08
C HIS A 99 -5.57 -10.03 -7.17
N ARG A 100 -4.24 -10.05 -7.07
CA ARG A 100 -3.31 -9.42 -8.05
C ARG A 100 -3.55 -7.92 -8.26
N GLY A 101 -4.12 -7.22 -7.28
CA GLY A 101 -4.37 -5.77 -7.32
C GLY A 101 -5.58 -5.38 -8.16
N THR A 102 -6.46 -6.33 -8.48
CA THR A 102 -7.70 -6.02 -9.21
C THR A 102 -8.76 -5.46 -8.27
N GLY A 103 -9.45 -4.43 -8.75
CA GLY A 103 -10.44 -3.69 -7.99
C GLY A 103 -9.97 -2.27 -7.74
N HIS A 104 -10.29 -1.73 -6.57
CA HIS A 104 -9.98 -0.34 -6.24
C HIS A 104 -9.82 -0.13 -4.74
N TYR A 105 -9.17 0.98 -4.40
CA TYR A 105 -9.04 1.41 -3.02
C TYR A 105 -10.18 2.37 -2.64
N PHE A 106 -10.61 2.25 -1.40
CA PHE A 106 -11.45 3.22 -0.71
C PHE A 106 -10.64 3.82 0.41
N VAL A 107 -10.73 5.15 0.55
CA VAL A 107 -10.14 5.84 1.69
C VAL A 107 -11.25 6.55 2.45
N ARG A 108 -11.27 6.38 3.77
CA ARG A 108 -12.29 6.99 4.63
C ARG A 108 -11.64 7.61 5.87
N ARG A 109 -12.27 8.64 6.40
CA ARG A 109 -11.96 9.23 7.70
C ARG A 109 -12.80 8.55 8.79
N VAL A 110 -12.14 8.00 9.80
CA VAL A 110 -12.77 7.44 11.00
C VAL A 110 -12.29 8.23 12.21
N GLY A 111 -13.08 9.22 12.64
CA GLY A 111 -12.64 10.15 13.70
C GLY A 111 -11.39 10.93 13.29
N ASP A 112 -10.27 10.67 13.97
CA ASP A 112 -8.96 11.26 13.66
C ASP A 112 -8.03 10.29 12.90
N ASP A 113 -8.54 9.12 12.50
CA ASP A 113 -7.78 8.07 11.83
C ASP A 113 -8.23 7.90 10.37
N LEU A 114 -7.39 7.20 9.60
CA LEU A 114 -7.65 6.87 8.22
C LEU A 114 -8.01 5.38 8.09
N LEU A 115 -9.05 5.05 7.34
CA LEU A 115 -9.29 3.70 6.86
C LEU A 115 -8.85 3.62 5.40
N VAL A 116 -7.96 2.68 5.08
CA VAL A 116 -7.54 2.31 3.73
C VAL A 116 -8.03 0.89 3.46
N ALA A 117 -9.05 0.77 2.61
CA ALA A 117 -9.63 -0.51 2.24
C ALA A 117 -9.37 -0.80 0.76
N HIS A 118 -9.11 -2.06 0.41
CA HIS A 118 -9.08 -2.51 -0.99
C HIS A 118 -10.28 -3.43 -1.26
N GLY A 119 -11.18 -2.99 -2.14
CA GLY A 119 -12.25 -3.82 -2.68
C GLY A 119 -11.73 -4.68 -3.81
N SER A 120 -11.55 -5.97 -3.55
CA SER A 120 -10.97 -6.91 -4.51
C SER A 120 -12.06 -7.56 -5.37
N LEU A 121 -11.90 -7.52 -6.69
CA LEU A 121 -12.88 -8.10 -7.65
C LEU A 121 -12.88 -9.64 -7.71
N GLY A 122 -12.13 -10.31 -6.83
CA GLY A 122 -12.07 -11.76 -6.81
C GLY A 122 -11.57 -12.27 -5.47
N ARG A 123 -11.76 -13.57 -5.25
CA ARG A 123 -11.24 -14.24 -4.05
C ARG A 123 -9.71 -14.18 -4.04
N TYR A 124 -9.15 -14.00 -2.86
CA TYR A 124 -7.71 -13.91 -2.65
C TYR A 124 -7.27 -14.81 -1.51
N THR A 125 -6.08 -15.37 -1.66
CA THR A 125 -5.39 -16.14 -0.62
C THR A 125 -4.07 -15.49 -0.19
N THR A 126 -3.67 -14.40 -0.86
CA THR A 126 -2.42 -13.66 -0.63
C THR A 126 -2.69 -12.18 -0.46
N TYR A 127 -1.84 -11.51 0.31
CA TYR A 127 -1.93 -10.08 0.60
C TYR A 127 -0.61 -9.39 0.27
N SER A 128 -0.66 -8.45 -0.65
CA SER A 128 0.53 -7.75 -1.13
C SER A 128 0.50 -6.29 -0.70
N LYS A 129 1.67 -5.75 -0.35
CA LYS A 129 1.80 -4.34 0.04
C LYS A 129 1.68 -3.43 -1.18
N SER A 130 1.02 -2.30 -1.00
CA SER A 130 1.01 -1.16 -1.91
C SER A 130 1.12 0.13 -1.09
N ALA A 131 0.99 1.27 -1.75
CA ALA A 131 0.96 2.57 -1.11
C ALA A 131 0.05 3.53 -1.87
N LEU A 132 -0.57 4.45 -1.15
CA LEU A 132 -1.36 5.53 -1.74
C LEU A 132 -0.75 6.88 -1.35
N VAL A 133 -0.88 7.86 -2.23
CA VAL A 133 -0.83 9.28 -1.85
C VAL A 133 -2.26 9.77 -1.67
N VAL A 134 -2.57 10.33 -0.51
CA VAL A 134 -3.92 10.82 -0.18
C VAL A 134 -3.87 12.28 0.29
N ASN A 135 -4.67 13.15 -0.32
CA ASN A 135 -4.84 14.53 0.11
C ASN A 135 -5.87 14.63 1.23
N LEU A 136 -5.46 15.08 2.40
CA LEU A 136 -6.30 15.15 3.60
C LEU A 136 -6.50 16.59 4.06
N SER A 137 -7.73 16.93 4.43
CA SER A 137 -8.08 18.21 5.10
C SER A 137 -7.89 18.15 6.62
N PHE A 138 -7.33 17.05 7.13
CA PHE A 138 -7.03 16.82 8.54
C PHE A 138 -5.70 16.06 8.66
N ALA A 139 -5.09 16.10 9.84
CA ALA A 139 -3.87 15.34 10.12
C ALA A 139 -4.25 13.99 10.78
N PRO A 140 -4.12 12.86 10.08
CA PRO A 140 -4.46 11.55 10.63
C PRO A 140 -3.49 11.15 11.75
N LYS A 141 -4.01 10.54 12.82
CA LYS A 141 -3.22 10.00 13.93
C LYS A 141 -2.68 8.61 13.63
N SER A 142 -3.51 7.77 13.02
CA SER A 142 -3.16 6.40 12.63
C SER A 142 -3.95 5.94 11.40
N GLU A 143 -3.68 4.71 10.97
CA GLU A 143 -4.36 4.08 9.84
C GLU A 143 -4.86 2.66 10.20
N PHE A 144 -6.06 2.35 9.71
CA PHE A 144 -6.63 1.02 9.64
C PHE A 144 -6.56 0.52 8.21
N ILE A 145 -6.12 -0.72 8.03
CA ILE A 145 -5.99 -1.31 6.70
C ILE A 145 -6.77 -2.61 6.63
N MET A 146 -7.53 -2.77 5.55
CA MET A 146 -8.26 -4.00 5.26
C MET A 146 -8.34 -4.30 3.77
N VAL A 147 -8.62 -5.56 3.46
CA VAL A 147 -9.01 -6.01 2.12
C VAL A 147 -10.34 -6.72 2.25
N VAL A 148 -11.26 -6.41 1.33
CA VAL A 148 -12.59 -7.02 1.24
C VAL A 148 -12.79 -7.58 -0.17
N ILE A 149 -13.78 -8.45 -0.33
CA ILE A 149 -14.26 -8.85 -1.66
C ILE A 149 -15.34 -7.86 -2.05
N ASP A 150 -15.13 -7.17 -3.17
CA ASP A 150 -16.12 -6.29 -3.79
C ASP A 150 -17.15 -7.19 -4.49
N GLN A 151 -18.39 -7.21 -3.99
CA GLN A 151 -19.47 -8.11 -4.46
C GLN A 151 -20.40 -7.42 -5.45
#